data_AF-A0A3D1JVM1-F1
#
_entry.id   AF-A0A3D1JVM1-F1
#
_cell.length_a   1.000
_cell.length_b   1.000
_cell.length_c   1.000
_cell.angle_alpha   90.00
_cell.angle_beta   90.00
_cell.angle_gamma   90.00
#
_symmetry.space_group_name_H-M   'P 1'
#
loop_
_entity.id
_entity.type
_entity.pdbx_description
1 polymer ?
#
loop_
_entity_poly.entity_id
_entity_poly.type
_entity_poly.pdbx_seq_one_letter_code
_entity_poly.pdbx_strand_id
1 'polypeptide(L)'
;REGRNSLAKVKISGNLSPWFNREVVGDVFSAAVFRDAVKVGMTAEDYASLMADGLIATQFVDANGMAASDYPDNPTGSFNAVEGLTSPDGRILGRICHIPANLDVKGECFETKIYEAGVKYFK
;
A
#
# COMPACT_ATOMS: atom_id res chain seq x y z
N ARG A 1 6.05 13.86 -17.94
CA ARG A 1 6.02 12.92 -16.78
C ARG A 1 7.43 12.40 -16.57
N GLU A 2 8.25 13.06 -15.75
CA GLU A 2 9.56 12.52 -15.35
C GLU A 2 9.43 11.89 -13.95
N GLY A 3 8.99 10.63 -13.90
CA GLY A 3 8.94 9.87 -12.65
C GLY A 3 10.34 9.45 -12.23
N ARG A 4 10.92 10.11 -11.23
CA ARG A 4 12.13 9.61 -10.53
C ARG A 4 11.69 8.55 -9.52
N ASN A 5 12.57 7.60 -9.19
CA ASN A 5 12.35 6.71 -8.05
C ASN A 5 12.13 7.58 -6.80
N SER A 6 11.04 7.35 -6.07
CA SER A 6 10.65 8.16 -4.92
C SER A 6 10.14 7.30 -3.77
N LEU A 7 10.03 7.94 -2.60
CA LEU A 7 9.32 7.38 -1.45
C LEU A 7 7.93 7.99 -1.43
N ALA A 8 6.91 7.17 -1.20
CA ALA A 8 5.54 7.60 -0.97
C ALA A 8 5.11 7.18 0.44
N LYS A 9 4.19 7.94 1.04
CA LYS A 9 3.54 7.55 2.29
C LYS A 9 2.35 6.66 1.96
N VAL A 10 2.29 5.50 2.62
CA VAL A 10 1.25 4.50 2.42
C VAL A 10 0.63 4.16 3.77
N LYS A 11 -0.70 4.20 3.82
CA LYS A 11 -1.50 3.83 4.98
C LYS A 11 -2.01 2.39 4.86
N ILE A 12 -2.03 1.66 5.96
CA ILE A 12 -2.76 0.39 6.09
C ILE A 12 -4.26 0.72 6.20
N SER A 13 -5.03 0.38 5.17
CA SER A 13 -6.50 0.57 5.15
C SER A 13 -7.25 -0.70 5.54
N GLY A 14 -6.62 -1.86 5.39
CA GLY A 14 -7.18 -3.15 5.78
C GLY A 14 -6.09 -4.16 6.08
N ASN A 15 -6.28 -4.96 7.12
CA ASN A 15 -5.32 -5.98 7.57
C ASN A 15 -5.87 -7.41 7.48
N LEU A 16 -6.84 -7.65 6.59
CA LEU A 16 -7.39 -8.98 6.31
C LEU A 16 -6.30 -9.97 5.85
N SER A 17 -5.32 -9.48 5.09
CA SER A 17 -4.23 -10.35 4.61
C SER A 17 -3.31 -10.80 5.76
N PRO A 18 -2.90 -12.08 5.82
CA PRO A 18 -1.91 -12.54 6.79
C PRO A 18 -0.59 -11.80 6.73
N TRP A 19 -0.25 -11.23 5.56
CA TRP A 19 0.92 -10.37 5.39
C TRP A 19 0.82 -9.05 6.20
N PHE A 20 -0.38 -8.58 6.54
CA PHE A 20 -0.60 -7.37 7.35
C PHE A 20 -1.20 -7.63 8.74
N ASN A 21 -1.35 -8.89 9.17
CA ASN A 21 -2.01 -9.23 10.44
C ASN A 21 -1.28 -8.73 11.71
N ARG A 22 -0.08 -8.15 11.57
CA ARG A 22 0.70 -7.53 12.65
C ARG A 22 0.77 -6.01 12.57
N GLU A 23 0.12 -5.43 11.55
CA GLU A 23 -0.02 -4.00 11.35
C GLU A 23 -1.37 -3.53 11.90
N VAL A 24 -1.42 -2.25 12.29
CA VAL A 24 -2.66 -1.62 12.75
C VAL A 24 -3.27 -0.82 11.59
N VAL A 25 -4.58 -0.98 11.39
CA VAL A 25 -5.32 -0.16 10.42
C VAL A 25 -5.19 1.31 10.84
N GLY A 26 -4.75 2.14 9.90
CA GLY A 26 -4.42 3.55 10.14
C GLY A 26 -2.92 3.85 10.19
N ASP A 27 -2.06 2.84 10.42
CA ASP A 27 -0.60 3.04 10.43
C ASP A 27 -0.11 3.51 9.06
N VAL A 28 0.86 4.42 9.06
CA VAL A 28 1.47 4.99 7.85
C VAL A 28 2.96 4.69 7.82
N PHE A 29 3.45 4.20 6.69
CA PHE A 29 4.87 3.92 6.47
C PHE A 29 5.35 4.49 5.13
N SER A 30 6.66 4.74 5.01
CA SER A 30 7.28 5.06 3.72
C SER A 30 7.41 3.78 2.90
N ALA A 31 7.13 3.84 1.59
CA ALA A 31 7.33 2.72 0.67
C ALA A 31 7.95 3.21 -0.65
N ALA A 32 8.78 2.38 -1.28
CA ALA A 32 9.45 2.74 -2.53
C ALA A 32 8.50 2.60 -3.72
N VAL A 33 8.44 3.62 -4.57
CA VAL A 33 7.74 3.58 -5.85
C VAL A 33 8.74 3.82 -6.98
N PHE A 34 8.70 2.94 -7.98
CA PHE A 34 9.57 3.01 -9.15
C PHE A 34 8.88 3.69 -10.33
N ARG A 35 9.69 4.16 -11.29
CA ARG A 35 9.23 4.91 -12.47
C ARG A 35 8.16 4.19 -13.29
N ASP A 36 8.27 2.88 -13.38
CA ASP A 36 7.41 1.98 -14.16
C ASP A 36 6.20 1.46 -13.38
N ALA A 37 5.99 1.94 -12.15
CA ALA A 37 4.80 1.62 -11.37
C ALA A 37 3.52 1.94 -12.14
N VAL A 38 2.60 0.99 -12.16
CA VAL A 38 1.32 1.10 -12.86
C VAL A 38 0.24 1.63 -11.93
N LYS A 39 -0.75 2.32 -12.51
CA LYS A 39 -1.95 2.75 -11.80
C LYS A 39 -2.90 1.56 -11.59
N VAL A 40 -3.58 1.50 -10.45
CA VAL A 40 -4.76 0.66 -10.29
C VAL A 40 -5.93 1.34 -10.98
N GLY A 41 -6.38 0.77 -12.09
CA GLY A 41 -7.59 1.19 -12.79
C GLY A 41 -8.80 0.45 -12.25
N MET A 42 -9.82 1.18 -11.80
CA MET A 42 -11.09 0.63 -11.34
C MET A 42 -12.22 1.65 -11.55
N THR A 43 -13.46 1.18 -11.58
CA THR A 43 -14.65 2.03 -11.60
C THR A 43 -15.05 2.48 -10.19
N ALA A 44 -16.00 3.40 -10.07
CA ALA A 44 -16.51 3.82 -8.77
C ALA A 44 -17.30 2.68 -8.09
N GLU A 45 -17.99 1.87 -8.89
CA GLU A 45 -18.72 0.68 -8.47
C GLU A 45 -17.78 -0.39 -7.92
N ASP A 46 -16.69 -0.68 -8.64
CA ASP A 46 -15.65 -1.61 -8.18
C ASP A 46 -15.05 -1.15 -6.85
N TYR A 47 -14.71 0.15 -6.74
CA TYR A 47 -14.15 0.70 -5.52
C TYR A 47 -15.12 0.57 -4.34
N ALA A 48 -16.40 0.90 -4.54
CA ALA A 48 -17.42 0.79 -3.50
C ALA A 48 -17.57 -0.66 -3.02
N SER A 49 -17.57 -1.63 -3.94
CA SER A 49 -17.61 -3.07 -3.61
C SER A 49 -16.37 -3.49 -2.82
N LEU A 50 -15.17 -3.19 -3.32
CA LEU A 50 -13.91 -3.57 -2.68
C LEU A 50 -13.76 -2.93 -1.29
N MET A 51 -14.23 -1.70 -1.12
CA MET A 51 -14.26 -1.02 0.17
C MET A 51 -15.24 -1.68 1.14
N ALA A 52 -16.46 -1.99 0.70
CA ALA A 52 -17.48 -2.64 1.53
C ALA A 52 -17.01 -4.03 2.02
N ASP A 53 -16.28 -4.76 1.16
CA ASP A 53 -15.72 -6.07 1.46
C ASP A 53 -14.39 -6.00 2.24
N GLY A 54 -13.86 -4.80 2.52
CA GLY A 54 -12.61 -4.62 3.25
C GLY A 54 -11.36 -5.09 2.50
N LEU A 55 -11.40 -5.13 1.15
CA LEU A 55 -10.34 -5.66 0.29
C LEU A 55 -9.28 -4.63 -0.10
N ILE A 56 -9.50 -3.36 0.24
CA ILE A 56 -8.50 -2.30 0.09
C ILE A 56 -7.50 -2.41 1.23
N ALA A 57 -6.34 -2.99 0.95
CA ALA A 57 -5.32 -3.25 1.96
C ALA A 57 -4.51 -1.99 2.30
N THR A 58 -4.19 -1.17 1.29
CA THR A 58 -3.30 -0.02 1.44
C THR A 58 -3.65 1.12 0.49
N GLN A 59 -3.44 2.35 0.95
CA GLN A 59 -3.68 3.57 0.16
C GLN A 59 -2.51 4.55 0.29
N PHE A 60 -2.17 5.24 -0.80
CA PHE A 60 -1.29 6.40 -0.77
C PHE A 60 -1.93 7.52 0.05
N VAL A 61 -1.13 8.24 0.83
CA VAL A 61 -1.63 9.32 1.69
C VAL A 61 -0.78 10.59 1.60
N ASP A 62 -1.43 11.72 1.82
CA ASP A 62 -0.80 13.03 1.95
C ASP A 62 -0.12 13.20 3.32
N ALA A 63 0.44 14.38 3.55
CA ALA A 63 1.07 14.74 4.83
C ALA A 63 0.14 14.67 6.05
N ASN A 64 -1.19 14.63 5.85
CA ASN A 64 -2.20 14.53 6.91
C ASN A 64 -2.69 13.08 7.12
N GLY A 65 -2.17 12.10 6.37
CA GLY A 65 -2.63 10.71 6.42
C GLY A 65 -3.96 10.46 5.68
N MET A 66 -4.40 11.43 4.89
CA MET A 66 -5.63 11.36 4.08
C MET A 66 -5.31 10.81 2.69
N ALA A 67 -6.26 10.10 2.08
CA ALA A 67 -6.06 9.50 0.76
C ALA A 67 -5.64 10.57 -0.26
N ALA A 68 -4.50 10.37 -0.92
CA ALA A 68 -3.94 11.35 -1.84
C ALA A 68 -4.59 11.26 -3.23
N SER A 69 -5.06 12.38 -3.75
CA SER A 69 -5.65 12.44 -5.09
C SER A 69 -4.59 12.54 -6.20
N ASP A 70 -3.52 13.31 -5.95
CA ASP A 70 -2.62 13.78 -7.00
C ASP A 70 -1.14 13.57 -6.67
N TYR A 71 -0.28 13.73 -7.68
CA TYR A 71 1.17 13.78 -7.54
C TYR A 71 1.59 14.97 -6.66
N PRO A 72 2.60 14.85 -5.77
CA PRO A 72 3.52 13.72 -5.62
C PRO A 72 3.02 12.57 -4.73
N ASP A 73 2.01 12.81 -3.90
CA ASP A 73 1.62 11.88 -2.84
C ASP A 73 0.90 10.64 -3.37
N ASN A 74 0.18 10.76 -4.49
CA ASN A 74 -0.32 9.64 -5.29
C ASN A 74 0.51 9.52 -6.59
N PRO A 75 1.67 8.86 -6.54
CA PRO A 75 2.65 8.85 -7.63
C PRO A 75 2.15 8.15 -8.90
N THR A 76 1.18 7.24 -8.76
CA THR A 76 0.60 6.47 -9.87
C THR A 76 -0.66 7.13 -10.44
N GLY A 77 -1.31 8.01 -9.69
CA GLY A 77 -2.66 8.50 -10.01
C GLY A 77 -3.71 7.39 -9.92
N SER A 78 -3.55 6.44 -8.99
CA SER A 78 -4.52 5.37 -8.77
C SER A 78 -5.81 5.93 -8.17
N PHE A 79 -6.95 5.37 -8.58
CA PHE A 79 -8.27 5.82 -8.14
C PHE A 79 -8.40 5.72 -6.61
N ASN A 80 -8.91 6.78 -5.96
CA ASN A 80 -8.99 6.89 -4.50
C ASN A 80 -7.71 6.47 -3.75
N ALA A 81 -6.56 6.78 -4.35
CA ALA A 81 -5.25 6.49 -3.80
C ALA A 81 -4.97 5.00 -3.54
N VAL A 82 -5.72 4.06 -4.14
CA VAL A 82 -5.51 2.62 -3.91
C VAL A 82 -4.11 2.22 -4.33
N GLU A 83 -3.37 1.64 -3.38
CA GLU A 83 -1.99 1.17 -3.59
C GLU A 83 -1.93 -0.35 -3.63
N GLY A 84 -2.71 -1.02 -2.79
CA GLY A 84 -2.71 -2.47 -2.70
C GLY A 84 -4.07 -3.06 -2.31
N LEU A 85 -4.31 -4.25 -2.82
CA LEU A 85 -5.53 -5.03 -2.65
C LEU A 85 -5.20 -6.41 -2.07
N THR A 86 -6.16 -6.99 -1.36
CA THR A 86 -6.09 -8.38 -0.92
C THR A 86 -7.18 -9.23 -1.58
N SER A 87 -6.92 -10.53 -1.74
CA SER A 87 -7.96 -11.48 -2.13
C SER A 87 -9.05 -11.59 -1.05
N PRO A 88 -10.27 -12.03 -1.39
CA PRO A 88 -11.36 -12.22 -0.42
C PRO A 88 -11.02 -13.15 0.75
N ASP A 89 -10.12 -14.11 0.55
CA ASP A 89 -9.63 -15.02 1.59
C ASP A 89 -8.38 -14.50 2.34
N GLY A 90 -7.91 -13.29 2.00
CA GLY A 90 -6.73 -12.64 2.59
C GLY A 90 -5.38 -13.16 2.07
N ARG A 91 -5.31 -14.33 1.44
CA ARG A 91 -4.04 -15.05 1.23
C ARG A 91 -3.13 -14.41 0.18
N ILE A 92 -3.71 -13.71 -0.80
CA ILE A 92 -2.98 -13.04 -1.87
C ILE A 92 -3.01 -11.53 -1.58
N LEU A 93 -1.83 -10.92 -1.47
CA LEU A 93 -1.67 -9.48 -1.34
C LEU A 93 -0.97 -8.93 -2.59
N GLY A 94 -1.68 -8.08 -3.34
CA GLY A 94 -1.15 -7.38 -4.51
C GLY A 94 -0.87 -5.92 -4.15
N ARG A 95 0.34 -5.42 -4.48
CA ARG A 95 0.79 -4.06 -4.16
C ARG A 95 1.57 -3.45 -5.31
N ILE A 96 1.59 -2.12 -5.37
CA ILE A 96 2.41 -1.35 -6.32
C ILE A 96 3.79 -1.10 -5.72
N CYS A 97 3.82 -0.66 -4.47
CA CYS A 97 5.04 -0.23 -3.82
C CYS A 97 5.88 -1.42 -3.37
N HIS A 98 7.19 -1.21 -3.45
CA HIS A 98 8.16 -2.16 -2.96
C HIS A 98 8.46 -1.85 -1.50
N ILE A 99 8.33 -2.87 -0.66
CA ILE A 99 8.94 -2.90 0.66
C ILE A 99 10.27 -3.63 0.50
N PRO A 100 11.42 -2.99 0.71
CA PRO A 100 12.69 -3.69 0.71
C PRO A 100 12.83 -4.55 1.97
N ALA A 101 13.44 -5.73 1.84
CA ALA A 101 13.78 -6.57 2.99
C ALA A 101 14.87 -5.96 3.90
N ASN A 102 15.68 -5.05 3.34
CA ASN A 102 16.72 -4.32 4.07
C ASN A 102 16.28 -2.86 4.26
N LEU A 103 16.14 -2.45 5.52
CA LEU A 103 15.44 -1.25 6.00
C LEU A 103 16.18 0.08 5.82
N ASP A 104 17.34 0.11 5.15
CA ASP A 104 18.15 1.33 5.08
C ASP A 104 18.26 1.86 3.65
N VAL A 105 17.24 2.62 3.24
CA VAL A 105 17.36 3.55 2.13
C VAL A 105 17.38 4.95 2.74
N LYS A 106 18.59 5.52 2.89
CA LYS A 106 18.82 6.90 3.34
C LYS A 106 18.31 7.22 4.76
N GLY A 107 18.34 6.28 5.70
CA GLY A 107 17.90 6.54 7.08
C GLY A 107 16.38 6.70 7.26
N GLU A 108 15.56 6.42 6.25
CA GLU A 108 14.12 6.24 6.42
C GLU A 108 13.82 4.77 6.73
N CYS A 109 13.39 4.50 7.96
CA CYS A 109 13.01 3.17 8.40
C CYS A 109 11.67 2.79 7.75
N PHE A 110 11.68 1.76 6.90
CA PHE A 110 10.46 1.13 6.37
C PHE A 110 9.84 0.26 7.47
N GLU A 111 9.31 0.85 8.54
CA GLU A 111 8.77 0.11 9.68
C GLU A 111 7.46 -0.58 9.30
N THR A 112 7.58 -1.74 8.67
CA THR A 112 6.50 -2.66 8.41
C THR A 112 6.91 -4.06 8.82
N LYS A 113 5.99 -4.76 9.47
CA LYS A 113 6.13 -6.14 9.96
C LYS A 113 5.70 -7.16 8.92
N ILE A 114 5.57 -6.77 7.64
CA ILE A 114 5.02 -7.62 6.57
C ILE A 114 5.73 -8.98 6.45
N TYR A 115 7.07 -8.98 6.55
CA TYR A 115 7.85 -10.21 6.45
C TYR A 115 7.75 -11.08 7.70
N GLU A 116 7.76 -10.47 8.89
CA GLU A 116 7.55 -11.20 10.15
C GLU A 116 6.16 -11.84 10.18
N ALA A 117 5.13 -11.10 9.73
CA ALA A 117 3.76 -11.56 9.62
C ALA A 117 3.62 -12.74 8.66
N GLY A 118 4.16 -12.62 7.44
CA GLY A 118 4.18 -13.69 6.44
C GLY A 118 4.91 -14.94 6.93
N VAL A 119 6.15 -14.80 7.43
CA VAL A 119 6.94 -15.92 7.95
C VAL A 119 6.23 -16.62 9.10
N LYS A 120 5.53 -15.90 9.98
CA LYS A 120 4.78 -16.50 11.09
C LYS A 120 3.55 -17.27 10.62
N TYR A 121 2.87 -16.81 9.57
CA TYR A 121 1.63 -17.42 9.09
C TYR A 121 1.87 -18.63 8.17
N PHE A 122 2.86 -18.56 7.29
CA PHE A 122 3.14 -19.61 6.28
C PHE A 122 4.18 -20.65 6.73
N LYS A 123 4.64 -20.60 7.98
CA LYS A 123 5.42 -21.66 8.62
C LYS A 123 4.52 -22.83 8.99
#